data_AF-A0A7Y2JNH1-F1
#
_entry.id   AF-A0A7Y2JNH1-F1
#
_cell.length_a   1.000
_cell.length_b   1.000
_cell.length_c   1.000
_cell.angle_alpha   90.00
_cell.angle_beta   90.00
_cell.angle_gamma   90.00
#
_symmetry.space_group_name_H-M   'P 1'
#
loop_
_entity.id
_entity.type
_entity.pdbx_description
1 polymer ?
#
loop_
_entity_poly.entity_id
_entity_poly.type
_entity_poly.pdbx_seq_one_letter_code
_entity_poly.pdbx_strand_id
1 'polypeptide(L)'
;GDGYGAAQAFKAAGRDMPTIVMGNRHDELTWWKEQKEASGYETMSVSIAPGVSTLAFWVAQQVLDGADVPKDLTVPFLRIDQDNLEDNLANTEEGGVANVEYSLEDAQGVINGAM
;
A
#
# COMPACT_ATOMS: atom_id res chain seq x y z
N GLY A 1 0.74 -11.83 -0.78
CA GLY A 1 1.87 -12.77 -0.82
C GLY A 1 2.35 -13.01 -2.24
N ASP A 2 1.79 -12.32 -3.24
CA ASP A 2 1.93 -12.71 -4.64
C ASP A 2 3.36 -12.43 -5.14
N GLY A 3 3.95 -11.31 -4.70
CA GLY A 3 5.33 -10.95 -5.01
C GLY A 3 6.33 -11.86 -4.31
N TYR A 4 6.16 -12.12 -3.01
CA TYR A 4 7.01 -13.06 -2.30
C TYR A 4 6.93 -14.49 -2.86
N GLY A 5 5.74 -14.97 -3.18
CA GLY A 5 5.56 -16.28 -3.83
C GLY A 5 6.27 -16.37 -5.18
N ALA A 6 6.18 -15.31 -6.01
CA ALA A 6 6.93 -15.22 -7.26
C ALA A 6 8.45 -15.27 -7.00
N ALA A 7 8.96 -14.53 -6.02
CA ALA A 7 10.38 -14.54 -5.68
C ALA A 7 10.86 -15.94 -5.26
N GLN A 8 10.08 -16.65 -4.45
CA GLN A 8 10.41 -18.04 -4.09
C GLN A 8 10.45 -18.96 -5.32
N ALA A 9 9.57 -18.77 -6.30
CA ALA A 9 9.58 -19.55 -7.54
C ALA A 9 10.84 -19.31 -8.37
N PHE A 10 11.29 -18.06 -8.53
CA PHE A 10 12.54 -17.73 -9.23
C PHE A 10 13.77 -18.31 -8.52
N LYS A 11 13.82 -18.18 -7.20
CA LYS A 11 14.88 -18.76 -6.38
C LYS A 11 14.93 -20.28 -6.50
N ALA A 12 13.79 -20.96 -6.41
CA ALA A 12 13.70 -22.42 -6.54
C ALA A 12 14.10 -22.91 -7.93
N ALA A 13 13.83 -22.11 -8.97
CA ALA A 13 14.25 -22.40 -10.34
C ALA A 13 15.74 -22.10 -10.62
N GLY A 14 16.48 -21.55 -9.65
CA GLY A 14 17.88 -21.14 -9.84
C GLY A 14 18.03 -20.04 -10.89
N ARG A 15 17.02 -19.18 -11.04
CA ARG A 15 17.01 -18.07 -12.00
C ARG A 15 17.32 -16.77 -11.29
N ASP A 16 17.89 -15.82 -12.04
CA ASP A 16 18.10 -14.46 -11.55
C ASP A 16 16.77 -13.84 -11.11
N MET A 17 16.82 -13.10 -10.00
CA MET A 17 15.65 -12.42 -9.46
C MET A 17 15.27 -11.24 -10.37
N PRO A 18 14.09 -11.23 -11.00
CA PRO A 18 13.63 -10.07 -11.75
C PRO A 18 13.10 -9.02 -10.77
N THR A 19 12.82 -7.81 -11.27
CA THR A 19 12.00 -6.85 -10.53
C THR A 19 10.58 -7.40 -10.39
N ILE A 20 10.14 -7.59 -9.16
CA ILE A 20 8.80 -8.06 -8.79
C ILE A 20 8.12 -6.98 -7.97
N VAL A 21 7.00 -6.43 -8.47
CA VAL A 21 6.18 -5.50 -7.67
C VAL A 21 5.65 -6.24 -6.46
N MET A 22 6.03 -5.78 -5.28
CA MET A 22 5.75 -6.48 -4.03
C MET A 22 4.38 -6.18 -3.48
N GLY A 23 3.83 -7.15 -2.76
CA GLY A 23 2.76 -6.88 -1.82
C GLY A 23 3.26 -6.03 -0.65
N ASN A 24 2.33 -5.50 0.12
CA ASN A 24 2.57 -4.61 1.25
C ASN A 24 2.32 -5.30 2.60
N ARG A 25 2.36 -6.64 2.65
CA ARG A 25 2.28 -7.39 3.90
C ARG A 25 3.61 -7.33 4.65
N HIS A 26 3.55 -7.41 5.97
CA HIS A 26 4.75 -7.35 6.82
C HIS A 26 5.83 -8.35 6.41
N ASP A 27 5.45 -9.59 6.09
CA ASP A 27 6.37 -10.65 5.65
C ASP A 27 7.03 -10.34 4.30
N GLU A 28 6.27 -9.79 3.34
CA GLU A 28 6.81 -9.37 2.05
C GLU A 28 7.76 -8.17 2.17
N LEU A 29 7.41 -7.19 3.01
CA LEU A 29 8.26 -6.02 3.29
C LEU A 29 9.53 -6.42 4.05
N THR A 30 9.42 -7.36 5.00
CA THR A 30 10.57 -7.94 5.71
C THR A 30 11.51 -8.63 4.73
N TRP A 31 10.99 -9.51 3.87
CA TRP A 31 11.80 -10.18 2.85
C TRP A 31 12.48 -9.18 1.91
N TRP A 32 11.75 -8.14 1.48
CA TRP A 32 12.33 -7.12 0.60
C TRP A 32 13.49 -6.41 1.30
N LYS A 33 13.34 -6.01 2.57
CA LYS A 33 14.43 -5.43 3.36
C LYS A 33 15.65 -6.35 3.41
N GLU A 34 15.46 -7.64 3.68
CA GLU A 34 16.55 -8.62 3.69
C GLU A 34 17.26 -8.70 2.32
N GLN A 35 16.53 -8.68 1.20
CA GLN A 35 17.15 -8.72 -0.13
C GLN A 35 17.86 -7.41 -0.51
N LYS A 36 17.29 -6.26 -0.09
CA LYS A 36 17.91 -4.94 -0.23
C LYS A 36 19.27 -4.92 0.49
N GLU A 37 19.31 -5.41 1.74
CA GLU A 37 20.55 -5.47 2.53
C GLU A 37 21.55 -6.51 1.98
N ALA A 38 21.08 -7.68 1.54
CA ALA A 38 21.95 -8.77 1.09
C ALA A 38 22.55 -8.57 -0.30
N SER A 39 21.81 -7.93 -1.22
CA SER A 39 22.18 -7.85 -2.64
C SER A 39 21.97 -6.50 -3.29
N GLY A 40 21.42 -5.52 -2.57
CA GLY A 40 20.99 -4.26 -3.16
C GLY A 40 19.76 -4.40 -4.06
N TYR A 41 18.96 -5.46 -3.87
CA TYR A 41 17.76 -5.69 -4.68
C TYR A 41 16.80 -4.49 -4.61
N GLU A 42 16.36 -4.03 -5.78
CA GLU A 42 15.47 -2.88 -5.94
C GLU A 42 14.10 -3.32 -6.46
N THR A 43 13.05 -2.83 -5.82
CA THR A 43 11.68 -2.95 -6.29
C THR A 43 10.79 -1.86 -5.69
N MET A 44 9.48 -2.01 -5.81
CA MET A 44 8.46 -1.16 -5.19
C MET A 44 7.26 -2.02 -4.77
N SER A 45 6.46 -1.50 -3.85
CA SER A 45 5.09 -1.96 -3.60
C SER A 45 4.11 -0.86 -3.98
N VAL A 46 3.06 -1.22 -4.72
CA VAL A 46 1.98 -0.30 -5.10
C VAL A 46 0.65 -1.04 -4.95
N SER A 47 -0.21 -0.54 -4.07
CA SER A 47 -1.53 -1.10 -3.83
C SER A 47 -2.51 -0.02 -3.36
N ILE A 48 -3.78 -0.38 -3.16
CA ILE A 48 -4.72 0.45 -2.41
C ILE A 48 -4.59 0.08 -0.93
N ALA A 49 -4.50 1.09 -0.07
CA ALA A 49 -4.50 0.90 1.37
C ALA A 49 -5.82 0.25 1.84
N PRO A 50 -5.79 -0.81 2.67
CA PRO A 50 -6.99 -1.42 3.24
C PRO A 50 -7.93 -0.42 3.95
N GLY A 51 -7.37 0.62 4.54
CA GLY A 51 -8.08 1.68 5.25
C GLY A 51 -8.86 2.61 4.34
N VAL A 52 -8.90 2.39 3.03
CA VAL A 52 -9.92 3.00 2.14
C VAL A 52 -11.35 2.83 2.65
N SER A 53 -11.61 1.82 3.49
CA SER A 53 -12.88 1.66 4.22
C SER A 53 -13.18 2.83 5.17
N THR A 54 -12.17 3.39 5.85
CA THR A 54 -12.29 4.59 6.70
C THR A 54 -12.60 5.84 5.87
N LEU A 55 -11.98 5.97 4.69
CA LEU A 55 -12.30 7.02 3.73
C LEU A 55 -13.77 6.92 3.27
N ALA A 56 -14.21 5.72 2.89
CA ALA A 56 -15.58 5.46 2.47
C ALA A 56 -16.60 5.78 3.58
N PHE A 57 -16.26 5.51 4.85
CA PHE A 57 -17.08 5.88 6.00
C PHE A 57 -17.27 7.41 6.06
N TRP A 58 -16.20 8.19 5.95
CA TRP A 58 -16.28 9.65 5.99
C TRP A 58 -16.99 10.24 4.76
N VAL A 59 -16.78 9.68 3.57
CA VAL A 59 -17.54 10.07 2.38
C VAL A 59 -19.04 9.82 2.57
N ALA A 60 -19.42 8.67 3.12
CA ALA A 60 -20.82 8.37 3.42
C ALA A 60 -21.39 9.36 4.46
N GLN A 61 -20.60 9.74 5.47
CA GLN A 61 -21.00 10.77 6.42
C GLN A 61 -21.25 12.12 5.74
N GLN A 62 -20.38 12.57 4.83
CA GLN A 62 -20.54 13.82 4.08
C GLN A 62 -21.82 13.83 3.24
N VAL A 63 -22.15 12.71 2.60
CA VAL A 63 -23.44 12.55 1.90
C VAL A 63 -24.62 12.72 2.85
N LEU A 64 -24.55 12.15 4.06
CA LEU A 64 -25.60 12.29 5.07
C LEU A 64 -25.71 13.71 5.63
N ASP A 65 -24.61 14.47 5.64
CA ASP A 65 -24.56 15.89 6.04
C ASP A 65 -25.01 16.85 4.93
N GLY A 66 -25.41 16.31 3.77
CA GLY A 66 -25.93 17.08 2.65
C GLY A 66 -24.86 17.72 1.76
N ALA A 67 -23.59 17.31 1.89
CA ALA A 67 -22.56 17.71 0.95
C ALA A 67 -22.86 17.18 -0.46
N ASP A 68 -22.52 17.96 -1.48
CA ASP A 68 -22.54 17.48 -2.86
C ASP A 68 -21.27 16.66 -3.12
N VAL A 69 -21.45 15.38 -3.41
CA VAL A 69 -20.36 14.40 -3.52
C VAL A 69 -20.36 13.79 -4.92
N PRO A 70 -19.27 13.95 -5.69
CA PRO A 70 -19.10 13.29 -6.98
C PRO A 70 -19.33 11.78 -6.91
N LYS A 71 -19.92 11.21 -7.96
CA LYS A 71 -20.20 9.75 -8.02
C LYS A 71 -18.96 8.91 -8.34
N ASP A 72 -17.89 9.56 -8.74
CA ASP A 72 -16.58 8.97 -8.98
C ASP A 72 -15.54 9.75 -8.18
N LEU A 73 -14.80 9.05 -7.32
CA LEU A 73 -13.76 9.61 -6.48
C LEU A 73 -12.48 8.80 -6.71
N THR A 74 -11.42 9.48 -7.13
CA THR A 74 -10.09 8.86 -7.25
C THR A 74 -9.39 8.91 -5.89
N VAL A 75 -8.96 7.75 -5.42
CA VAL A 75 -8.28 7.61 -4.13
C VAL A 75 -6.77 7.41 -4.33
N PRO A 76 -5.93 7.92 -3.42
CA PRO A 76 -4.49 7.77 -3.54
C PRO A 76 -4.04 6.31 -3.35
N PHE A 77 -3.00 5.92 -4.07
CA PHE A 77 -2.32 4.64 -3.85
C PHE A 77 -1.45 4.68 -2.61
N LEU A 78 -1.34 3.54 -1.93
CA LEU A 78 -0.25 3.28 -1.01
C LEU A 78 0.96 2.80 -1.83
N ARG A 79 2.00 3.62 -1.86
CA ARG A 79 3.25 3.33 -2.54
C ARG A 79 4.39 3.25 -1.53
N ILE A 80 5.13 2.15 -1.57
CA ILE A 80 6.34 1.93 -0.79
C ILE A 80 7.49 1.75 -1.78
N ASP A 81 8.53 2.55 -1.60
CA ASP A 81 9.74 2.59 -2.41
C ASP A 81 10.97 2.25 -1.55
N GLN A 82 12.15 2.18 -2.17
CA GLN A 82 13.40 1.81 -1.50
C GLN A 82 13.72 2.71 -0.30
N ASP A 83 13.36 3.99 -0.34
CA ASP A 83 13.73 5.00 0.65
C ASP A 83 12.78 5.08 1.85
N ASN A 84 11.54 4.59 1.70
CA ASN A 84 10.52 4.60 2.75
C ASN A 84 10.13 3.19 3.24
N LEU A 85 10.78 2.15 2.74
CA LEU A 85 10.52 0.75 3.10
C LEU A 85 10.60 0.51 4.61
N GLU A 86 11.68 0.95 5.25
CA GLU A 86 11.93 0.70 6.67
C GLU A 86 10.90 1.37 7.57
N ASP A 87 10.51 2.60 7.25
CA ASP A 87 9.48 3.34 8.00
C ASP A 87 8.10 2.68 7.83
N ASN A 88 7.76 2.25 6.63
CA ASN A 88 6.50 1.53 6.40
C ASN A 88 6.48 0.17 7.09
N LEU A 89 7.59 -0.56 7.06
CA LEU A 89 7.73 -1.85 7.74
C LEU A 89 7.58 -1.67 9.26
N ALA A 90 8.22 -0.67 9.85
CA ALA A 90 8.14 -0.39 11.29
C ALA A 90 6.71 -0.04 11.75
N ASN A 91 5.91 0.57 10.88
CA ASN A 91 4.50 0.91 11.15
C ASN A 91 3.51 -0.19 10.74
N THR A 92 4.00 -1.31 10.18
CA THR A 92 3.15 -2.44 9.83
C THR A 92 3.25 -3.51 10.93
N GLU A 93 2.12 -3.91 11.49
CA GLU A 93 2.11 -4.98 12.49
C GLU A 93 2.54 -6.32 11.91
N GLU A 94 3.18 -7.16 12.71
CA GLU A 94 3.55 -8.51 12.29
C GLU A 94 2.31 -9.33 11.89
N GLY A 95 2.34 -9.93 10.70
CA GLY A 95 1.18 -10.61 10.09
C GLY A 95 0.14 -9.65 9.48
N GLY A 96 0.32 -8.35 9.65
CA GLY A 96 -0.51 -7.29 9.10
C GLY A 96 -0.15 -6.89 7.68
N VAL A 97 -0.81 -5.82 7.24
CA VAL A 97 -0.65 -5.19 5.92
C VAL A 97 -0.44 -3.71 6.13
N ALA A 98 0.53 -3.11 5.43
CA ALA A 98 0.75 -1.68 5.49
C ALA A 98 -0.54 -0.94 5.12
N ASN A 99 -0.85 0.10 5.90
CA ASN A 99 -2.17 0.70 5.88
C ASN A 99 -2.10 2.23 6.00
N VAL A 100 -3.19 2.87 5.59
CA VAL A 100 -3.46 4.31 5.79
C VAL A 100 -4.86 4.42 6.37
N GLU A 101 -4.97 5.04 7.53
CA GLU A 101 -6.27 5.44 8.08
C GLU A 101 -6.56 6.87 7.63
N TYR A 102 -7.72 7.07 7.00
CA TYR A 102 -8.12 8.36 6.47
C TYR A 102 -9.03 9.08 7.45
N SER A 103 -8.72 10.35 7.67
CA SER A 103 -9.50 11.27 8.47
C SER A 103 -10.68 11.85 7.70
N LEU A 104 -11.54 12.60 8.40
CA LEU A 104 -12.58 13.41 7.77
C LEU A 104 -11.99 14.44 6.79
N GLU A 105 -10.88 15.06 7.15
CA GLU A 105 -10.20 16.06 6.31
C GLU A 105 -9.70 15.44 5.01
N ASP A 106 -9.17 14.22 5.06
CA ASP A 106 -8.76 13.48 3.85
C ASP A 106 -9.95 13.22 2.93
N ALA A 107 -11.10 12.82 3.48
CA ALA A 107 -12.32 12.61 2.71
C ALA A 107 -12.81 13.91 2.05
N GLN A 108 -12.80 15.02 2.78
CA GLN A 108 -13.12 16.33 2.23
C GLN A 108 -12.13 16.73 1.13
N GLY A 109 -10.85 16.45 1.30
CA GLY A 109 -9.82 16.67 0.29
C GLY A 109 -10.10 15.90 -1.01
N VAL A 110 -10.43 14.62 -0.90
CA VAL A 110 -10.78 13.78 -2.06
C VAL A 110 -12.05 14.27 -2.77
N ILE A 111 -13.09 14.65 -2.01
CA ILE A 111 -14.33 15.21 -2.58
C ILE A 111 -14.04 16.52 -3.31
N ASN A 112 -13.36 17.46 -2.67
CA ASN A 112 -13.06 18.77 -3.24
C ASN A 112 -12.15 18.67 -4.47
N GLY A 113 -11.22 17.71 -4.50
CA GLY A 113 -10.35 17.47 -5.66
C GLY A 113 -11.06 16.86 -6.87
N ALA A 114 -12.29 16.35 -6.70
CA ALA A 114 -13.10 15.73 -7.74
C ALA A 114 -14.24 16.63 -8.26
N MET A 115 -14.37 17.84 -7.72
CA MET A 115 -15.33 18.88 -8.16
C MET A 115 -14.74 19.76 -9.25
#